data_AF-A0A5Q2W150-F1
#
_entry.id   AF-A0A5Q2W150-F1
#
_cell.length_a   1.000
_cell.length_b   1.000
_cell.length_c   1.000
_cell.angle_alpha   90.00
_cell.angle_beta   90.00
_cell.angle_gamma   90.00
#
_symmetry.space_group_name_H-M   'P 1'
#
loop_
_entity.id
_entity.type
_entity.pdbx_description
1 polymer ?
#
loop_
_entity_poly.entity_id
_entity_poly.type
_entity_poly.pdbx_seq_one_letter_code
_entity_poly.pdbx_strand_id
1 'polypeptide(L)'
;MVINDARRQARLAGELDQLARTLARSTPAVADPPDSYGMLADLASATAALEQACQQLAHWHEHSQRAHAGTDDGTDPATRTSQVSTALARAAAALGQASEALHQAQSANSHLRWIPTPAIEPPAGPPPRITGGLGL
;
A
#
# COMPACT_ATOMS: atom_id res chain seq x y z
N MET A 1 -23.10 -28.25 -5.36
CA MET A 1 -22.01 -28.51 -6.33
C MET A 1 -20.95 -27.42 -6.13
N VAL A 2 -19.90 -27.72 -5.37
CA VAL A 2 -18.84 -26.76 -5.00
C VAL A 2 -17.83 -26.73 -6.14
N ILE A 3 -17.88 -25.67 -6.96
CA ILE A 3 -16.90 -25.46 -8.03
C ILE A 3 -15.60 -25.03 -7.36
N ASN A 4 -14.76 -26.03 -7.06
CA ASN A 4 -13.33 -25.99 -6.84
C ASN A 4 -12.71 -24.62 -6.50
N ASP A 5 -12.46 -24.42 -5.20
CA ASP A 5 -11.71 -23.31 -4.58
C ASP A 5 -10.25 -23.17 -5.08
N ALA A 6 -9.74 -24.11 -5.88
CA ALA A 6 -8.32 -24.21 -6.27
C ALA A 6 -7.72 -22.99 -7.01
N ARG A 7 -8.54 -22.09 -7.58
CA ARG A 7 -8.06 -20.84 -8.21
C ARG A 7 -8.45 -19.58 -7.45
N ARG A 8 -9.15 -19.71 -6.32
CA ARG A 8 -9.63 -18.55 -5.56
C ARG A 8 -8.46 -17.71 -5.05
N GLN A 9 -7.45 -18.36 -4.46
CA GLN A 9 -6.26 -17.69 -3.94
C GLN A 9 -5.48 -16.97 -5.04
N ALA A 10 -5.29 -17.59 -6.21
CA ALA A 10 -4.61 -16.98 -7.35
C ALA A 10 -5.38 -15.77 -7.92
N ARG A 11 -6.73 -15.83 -7.97
CA ARG A 11 -7.55 -14.68 -8.37
C ARG A 11 -7.43 -13.52 -7.39
N LEU A 12 -7.52 -13.79 -6.09
CA LEU A 12 -7.36 -12.78 -5.05
C LEU A 12 -5.99 -12.09 -5.12
N ALA A 13 -4.92 -12.85 -5.39
CA ALA A 13 -3.59 -12.29 -5.60
C ALA A 13 -3.55 -11.34 -6.82
N GLY A 14 -4.23 -11.69 -7.91
CA GLY A 14 -4.36 -10.82 -9.09
C GLY A 14 -5.18 -9.55 -8.82
N GLU A 15 -6.27 -9.66 -8.07
CA GLU A 15 -7.09 -8.51 -7.65
C GLU A 15 -6.28 -7.56 -6.74
N LEU A 16 -5.49 -8.11 -5.82
CA LEU A 16 -4.60 -7.35 -4.95
C LEU A 16 -3.54 -6.58 -5.74
N ASP A 17 -2.88 -7.21 -6.71
CA ASP A 17 -1.90 -6.52 -7.60
C ASP A 17 -2.55 -5.34 -8.30
N GLN A 18 -3.76 -5.52 -8.85
CA GLN A 18 -4.45 -4.46 -9.56
C GLN A 18 -4.85 -3.30 -8.63
N LEU A 19 -5.33 -3.59 -7.42
CA LEU A 19 -5.65 -2.58 -6.41
C LEU A 19 -4.39 -1.84 -5.95
N ALA A 20 -3.30 -2.55 -5.65
CA ALA A 20 -2.03 -1.95 -5.22
C ALA A 20 -1.45 -1.02 -6.31
N ARG A 21 -1.49 -1.44 -7.58
CA ARG A 21 -1.07 -0.59 -8.71
C ARG A 21 -1.95 0.64 -8.87
N THR A 22 -3.24 0.51 -8.61
CA THR A 22 -4.19 1.63 -8.71
C THR A 22 -3.93 2.63 -7.59
N LEU A 23 -3.77 2.15 -6.36
CA LEU A 23 -3.40 2.96 -5.20
C LEU A 23 -2.09 3.72 -5.45
N ALA A 24 -1.03 3.03 -5.88
CA ALA A 24 0.26 3.65 -6.16
C ALA A 24 0.19 4.77 -7.21
N ARG A 25 -0.69 4.62 -8.22
CA ARG A 25 -0.93 5.65 -9.24
C ARG A 25 -1.75 6.83 -8.72
N SER A 26 -2.64 6.62 -7.75
CA SER A 26 -3.50 7.67 -7.18
C SER A 26 -2.88 8.40 -5.99
N THR A 27 -1.89 7.83 -5.30
CA THR A 27 -1.24 8.44 -4.12
C THR A 27 -0.78 9.90 -4.33
N PRO A 28 -0.21 10.30 -5.48
CA PRO A 28 0.17 11.70 -5.71
C PRO A 28 -1.02 12.69 -5.77
N ALA A 29 -2.24 12.20 -5.98
CA ALA A 29 -3.46 13.00 -6.09
C ALA A 29 -4.26 13.09 -4.78
N VAL A 30 -3.72 12.59 -3.66
CA VAL A 30 -4.35 12.71 -2.34
C VAL A 30 -4.36 14.19 -1.95
N ALA A 31 -5.52 14.82 -2.14
CA ALA A 31 -5.69 16.26 -2.01
C ALA A 31 -5.95 16.70 -0.56
N ASP A 32 -6.47 15.81 0.28
CA ASP A 32 -6.85 16.14 1.65
C ASP A 32 -5.88 15.48 2.66
N PRO A 33 -5.09 16.26 3.41
CA PRO A 33 -4.16 15.72 4.37
C PRO A 33 -4.73 14.77 5.46
N PRO A 34 -6.00 14.88 5.91
CA PRO A 34 -6.61 13.90 6.82
C PRO A 34 -6.71 12.48 6.24
N ASP A 35 -6.83 12.33 4.93
CA ASP A 35 -6.92 11.00 4.30
C ASP A 35 -5.61 10.21 4.47
N SER A 36 -4.47 10.91 4.64
CA SER A 36 -3.17 10.28 4.87
C SER A 36 -3.12 9.46 6.17
N TYR A 37 -3.93 9.77 7.18
CA TYR A 37 -3.97 9.01 8.43
C TYR A 37 -4.55 7.61 8.22
N GLY A 38 -5.69 7.53 7.54
CA GLY A 38 -6.35 6.27 7.21
C GLY A 38 -5.50 5.45 6.25
N MET A 39 -4.95 6.09 5.21
CA MET A 39 -4.11 5.43 4.22
C MET A 39 -2.87 4.75 4.83
N LEU A 40 -2.20 5.40 5.79
CA LEU A 40 -1.03 4.78 6.46
C LEU A 40 -1.44 3.57 7.32
N ALA A 41 -2.57 3.64 8.02
CA ALA A 41 -3.08 2.53 8.81
C ALA A 41 -3.47 1.33 7.93
N ASP A 42 -4.19 1.60 6.83
CA ASP A 42 -4.61 0.57 5.88
C ASP A 42 -3.42 -0.07 5.17
N LEU A 43 -2.40 0.72 4.79
CA LEU A 43 -1.16 0.20 4.22
C LEU A 43 -0.39 -0.69 5.20
N ALA A 44 -0.31 -0.31 6.48
CA ALA A 44 0.32 -1.14 7.51
C ALA A 44 -0.43 -2.48 7.66
N SER A 45 -1.76 -2.43 7.74
CA SER A 45 -2.60 -3.63 7.83
C SER A 45 -2.47 -4.55 6.61
N ALA A 46 -2.49 -3.98 5.40
CA ALA A 46 -2.28 -4.73 4.16
C ALA A 46 -0.89 -5.37 4.09
N THR A 47 0.14 -4.67 4.57
CA THR A 47 1.52 -5.17 4.61
C THR A 47 1.65 -6.36 5.58
N ALA A 48 1.03 -6.29 6.75
CA ALA A 48 0.98 -7.41 7.71
C ALA A 48 0.21 -8.63 7.14
N ALA A 49 -0.88 -8.39 6.40
CA ALA A 49 -1.60 -9.47 5.72
C ALA A 49 -0.76 -10.14 4.63
N LEU A 50 0.02 -9.34 3.86
CA LEU A 50 0.97 -9.85 2.88
C LEU A 50 2.10 -10.68 3.53
N GLU A 51 2.62 -10.22 4.67
CA GLU A 51 3.60 -10.98 5.47
C GLU A 51 3.04 -12.37 5.80
N GLN A 52 1.82 -12.41 6.35
CA GLN A 52 1.16 -13.65 6.71
C GLN A 52 0.95 -14.56 5.49
N ALA A 53 0.61 -14.01 4.33
CA ALA A 53 0.46 -14.77 3.09
C ALA A 53 1.79 -15.40 2.65
N CYS A 54 2.90 -14.66 2.73
CA CYS A 54 4.25 -15.18 2.45
C CYS A 54 4.64 -16.30 3.42
N GLN A 55 4.35 -16.16 4.72
CA GLN A 55 4.61 -17.20 5.73
C GLN A 55 3.81 -18.48 5.43
N GLN A 56 2.52 -18.33 5.08
CA GLN A 56 1.66 -19.47 4.73
C GLN A 56 2.12 -20.17 3.46
N LEU A 57 2.56 -19.42 2.44
CA LEU A 57 3.14 -20.00 1.22
C LEU A 57 4.46 -20.73 1.51
N ALA A 58 5.34 -20.17 2.35
CA ALA A 58 6.59 -20.81 2.74
C ALA A 58 6.32 -22.15 3.43
N HIS A 59 5.41 -22.14 4.41
CA HIS A 59 4.98 -23.35 5.13
C HIS A 59 4.35 -24.37 4.17
N TRP A 60 3.49 -23.92 3.25
CA TRP A 60 2.92 -24.79 2.24
C TRP A 60 4.01 -25.44 1.39
N HIS A 61 5.00 -24.70 0.90
CA HIS A 61 6.11 -25.25 0.12
C HIS A 61 6.92 -26.30 0.89
N GLU A 62 7.16 -26.09 2.19
CA GLU A 62 7.87 -27.05 3.05
C GLU A 62 7.09 -28.37 3.23
N HIS A 63 5.75 -28.31 3.31
CA HIS A 63 4.90 -29.45 3.67
C HIS A 63 4.28 -30.16 2.46
N SER A 64 4.11 -29.47 1.33
CA SER A 64 3.39 -30.00 0.16
C SER A 64 4.26 -30.82 -0.78
N GLN A 65 5.58 -30.95 -0.55
CA GLN A 65 6.46 -31.65 -1.48
C GLN A 65 7.16 -32.89 -0.95
N ARG A 66 6.62 -34.03 -1.41
CA ARG A 66 7.39 -35.12 -2.04
C ARG A 66 6.79 -35.68 -3.34
N ALA A 67 5.53 -35.38 -3.73
CA ALA A 67 4.82 -36.24 -4.68
C ALA A 67 4.72 -35.76 -6.16
N HIS A 68 4.90 -34.47 -6.51
CA HIS A 68 4.55 -34.00 -7.88
C HIS A 68 5.42 -32.88 -8.48
N ALA A 69 6.55 -32.51 -7.86
CA ALA A 69 7.41 -31.46 -8.41
C ALA A 69 8.49 -32.05 -9.32
N GLY A 70 8.61 -31.50 -10.53
CA GLY A 70 9.73 -31.73 -11.44
C GLY A 70 10.47 -30.41 -11.69
N THR A 71 11.70 -30.51 -12.18
CA THR A 71 12.53 -29.36 -12.53
C THR A 71 13.00 -29.50 -13.98
N ASP A 72 12.86 -28.45 -14.76
CA ASP A 72 13.28 -28.46 -16.17
C ASP A 72 14.81 -28.41 -16.34
N ASP A 73 15.54 -28.00 -15.29
CA ASP A 73 17.00 -27.83 -15.30
C ASP A 73 17.75 -28.99 -14.63
N GLY A 74 17.05 -30.07 -14.25
CA GLY A 74 17.65 -31.25 -13.61
C GLY A 74 18.09 -31.05 -12.15
N THR A 75 17.79 -29.91 -11.53
CA THR A 75 18.03 -29.69 -10.09
C THR A 75 17.09 -30.56 -9.25
N ASP A 76 17.51 -31.09 -8.11
CA ASP A 76 16.58 -31.81 -7.24
C ASP A 76 15.36 -30.93 -6.85
N PRO A 77 14.10 -31.35 -7.14
CA PRO A 77 12.90 -30.63 -6.75
C PRO A 77 12.87 -30.25 -5.27
N ALA A 78 13.42 -31.08 -4.37
CA ALA A 78 13.50 -30.75 -2.95
C ALA A 78 14.41 -29.53 -2.69
N THR A 79 15.51 -29.41 -3.43
CA THR A 79 16.42 -28.26 -3.37
C THR A 79 15.72 -26.99 -3.86
N ARG A 80 15.03 -27.05 -5.01
CA ARG A 80 14.26 -25.90 -5.54
C ARG A 80 13.18 -25.43 -4.57
N THR A 81 12.46 -26.36 -3.97
CA THR A 81 11.37 -26.03 -3.05
C THR A 81 11.87 -25.41 -1.75
N SER A 82 13.01 -25.89 -1.23
CA SER A 82 13.71 -25.26 -0.12
C SER A 82 14.18 -23.83 -0.45
N GLN A 83 14.65 -23.60 -1.68
CA GLN A 83 14.99 -22.24 -2.13
C GLN A 83 13.77 -21.32 -2.15
N VAL A 84 12.60 -21.82 -2.59
CA VAL A 84 11.36 -21.05 -2.61
C VAL A 84 10.88 -20.72 -1.19
N SER A 85 10.84 -21.70 -0.28
CA SER A 85 10.43 -21.45 1.11
C SER A 85 11.37 -20.44 1.80
N THR A 86 12.68 -20.57 1.59
CA THR A 86 13.69 -19.64 2.10
C THR A 86 13.48 -18.23 1.54
N ALA A 87 13.18 -18.10 0.24
CA ALA A 87 12.90 -16.80 -0.36
C ALA A 87 11.62 -16.16 0.19
N LEU A 88 10.56 -16.95 0.39
CA LEU A 88 9.31 -16.49 0.97
C LEU A 88 9.46 -16.07 2.44
N ALA A 89 10.25 -16.80 3.23
CA ALA A 89 10.58 -16.42 4.61
C ALA A 89 11.32 -15.07 4.67
N ARG A 90 12.26 -14.83 3.74
CA ARG A 90 12.93 -13.53 3.61
C ARG A 90 11.96 -12.42 3.21
N ALA A 91 11.03 -12.69 2.29
CA ALA A 91 10.00 -11.73 1.88
C ALA A 91 9.09 -11.36 3.06
N ALA A 92 8.65 -12.34 3.86
CA ALA A 92 7.88 -12.10 5.07
C ALA A 92 8.64 -11.22 6.07
N ALA A 93 9.92 -11.51 6.33
CA ALA A 93 10.72 -10.69 7.23
C ALA A 93 10.87 -9.23 6.75
N ALA A 94 11.01 -9.02 5.43
CA ALA A 94 11.06 -7.68 4.84
C ALA A 94 9.72 -6.94 4.98
N LEU A 95 8.59 -7.65 4.81
CA LEU A 95 7.25 -7.09 5.01
C LEU A 95 7.00 -6.71 6.47
N GLY A 96 7.47 -7.51 7.43
CA GLY A 96 7.41 -7.16 8.84
C GLY A 96 8.17 -5.86 9.16
N GLN A 97 9.37 -5.69 8.59
CA GLN A 97 10.13 -4.43 8.72
C GLN A 97 9.41 -3.24 8.06
N ALA A 98 8.77 -3.46 6.90
CA ALA A 98 8.00 -2.42 6.23
C ALA A 98 6.74 -2.03 7.04
N SER A 99 6.05 -2.98 7.65
CA SER A 99 4.89 -2.74 8.52
C SER A 99 5.27 -1.86 9.72
N GLU A 100 6.39 -2.16 10.37
CA GLU A 100 6.92 -1.37 11.48
C GLU A 100 7.26 0.07 11.04
N ALA A 101 7.91 0.23 9.88
CA ALA A 101 8.19 1.56 9.32
C ALA A 101 6.91 2.35 9.01
N LEU A 102 5.85 1.69 8.53
CA LEU A 102 4.54 2.31 8.29
C LEU A 102 3.87 2.76 9.59
N HIS A 103 3.97 1.96 10.66
CA HIS A 103 3.49 2.36 11.99
C HIS A 103 4.25 3.56 12.55
N GLN A 104 5.56 3.62 12.35
CA GLN A 104 6.37 4.79 12.73
C GLN A 104 5.95 6.04 11.94
N ALA A 105 5.73 5.89 10.63
CA ALA A 105 5.23 6.98 9.79
C ALA A 105 3.83 7.45 10.23
N GLN A 106 2.93 6.52 10.54
CA GLN A 106 1.60 6.82 11.08
C GLN A 106 1.69 7.58 12.41
N SER A 107 2.54 7.13 13.32
CA SER A 107 2.77 7.79 14.61
C SER A 107 3.29 9.22 14.40
N ALA A 108 4.29 9.41 13.53
CA ALA A 108 4.81 10.73 13.20
C ALA A 108 3.74 11.63 12.57
N ASN A 109 2.95 11.09 11.64
CA ASN A 109 1.88 11.82 10.97
C ASN A 109 0.84 12.31 11.99
N SER A 110 0.49 11.50 13.00
CA SER A 110 -0.51 11.84 14.03
C SER A 110 -0.17 13.09 14.84
N HIS A 111 1.10 13.51 14.85
CA HIS A 111 1.55 14.76 15.48
C HIS A 111 1.45 15.99 14.57
N LEU A 112 1.23 15.80 13.26
CA LEU A 112 1.07 16.90 12.32
C LEU A 112 -0.34 17.48 12.44
N ARG A 113 -0.43 18.81 12.48
CA ARG A 113 -1.68 19.55 12.32
C ARG A 113 -1.62 20.33 11.01
N TRP A 114 -2.45 19.93 10.06
CA TRP A 114 -2.55 20.59 8.77
C TRP A 114 -3.28 21.93 8.90
N ILE A 115 -2.64 23.00 8.45
CA ILE A 115 -3.20 24.35 8.43
C ILE A 115 -3.65 24.60 6.99
N PRO A 116 -4.95 24.85 6.73
CA PRO A 116 -5.41 25.20 5.39
C PRO A 116 -4.64 26.41 4.86
N THR A 117 -4.25 26.39 3.60
CA THR A 117 -3.68 27.58 2.95
C THR A 117 -4.70 28.71 3.10
N PRO A 118 -4.32 29.87 3.66
CA PRO A 118 -5.25 30.98 3.79
C PRO A 118 -5.72 31.38 2.40
N ALA A 119 -7.04 31.56 2.24
CA ALA A 119 -7.57 32.17 1.03
C ALA A 119 -6.89 33.54 0.88
N ILE A 120 -6.13 33.71 -0.19
CA ILE A 120 -5.55 35.02 -0.53
C ILE A 120 -6.75 35.90 -0.87
N GLU A 121 -7.14 36.77 0.06
CA GLU A 121 -8.16 37.77 -0.21
C GLU A 121 -7.62 38.68 -1.33
N PRO A 122 -8.34 38.86 -2.45
CA PRO A 122 -7.89 39.74 -3.52
C PRO A 122 -7.65 41.14 -2.93
N PRO A 123 -6.61 41.87 -3.38
CA PRO A 123 -6.29 43.17 -2.81
C PRO A 123 -7.52 44.05 -2.85
N ALA A 124 -7.87 44.65 -1.71
CA ALA A 124 -8.97 45.59 -1.60
C ALA A 124 -8.85 46.60 -2.76
N GLY A 125 -9.85 46.59 -3.63
CA GLY A 125 -9.88 47.45 -4.81
C GLY A 125 -9.64 48.91 -4.40
N PRO A 126 -9.03 49.72 -5.28
CA PRO A 126 -8.70 51.10 -4.94
C PRO A 126 -9.92 51.84 -4.40
N PRO A 127 -9.77 52.69 -3.36
CA PRO A 127 -10.89 53.39 -2.75
C PRO A 127 -11.67 54.19 -3.80
N PRO A 128 -13.00 54.31 -3.66
CA PRO A 128 -13.82 55.02 -4.64
C PRO A 128 -13.27 56.43 -4.82
N ARG A 129 -12.98 56.81 -6.07
CA ARG A 129 -12.59 58.17 -6.41
C ARG A 129 -13.75 59.08 -6.06
N ILE A 130 -13.58 59.89 -5.02
CA ILE A 130 -14.50 60.96 -4.68
C ILE A 130 -14.34 62.01 -5.78
N THR A 131 -15.14 61.91 -6.84
CA THR A 131 -15.25 62.97 -7.84
C THR A 131 -15.98 64.13 -7.17
N GLY A 132 -15.19 65.03 -6.58
CA GLY A 132 -15.68 66.30 -6.07
C GLY A 132 -16.32 67.09 -7.20
N GLY A 133 -17.66 67.13 -7.19
CA GLY A 133 -18.42 68.05 -8.01
C GLY A 133 -18.24 69.47 -7.49
N LEU A 134 -17.26 70.18 -8.03
CA LEU A 134 -17.26 71.64 -8.04
C LEU A 134 -18.20 72.07 -9.18
N GLY A 135 -19.48 72.20 -8.86
CA GLY A 135 -20.47 72.93 -9.65
C GLY A 135 -20.69 74.30 -9.02
N LEU A 136 -20.40 75.33 -9.82
CA LEU A 136 -20.60 76.76 -9.57
C LEU A 136 -22.06 77.13 -9.31
#